data_AF-A0AAV7Y172-F1
#
_entry.id   AF-A0AAV7Y172-F1
#
_cell.length_a   1.000
_cell.length_b   1.000
_cell.length_c   1.000
_cell.angle_alpha   90.00
_cell.angle_beta   90.00
_cell.angle_gamma   90.00
#
_symmetry.space_group_name_H-M   'P 1'
#
loop_
_entity.id
_entity.type
_entity.pdbx_description
1 polymer ?
#
loop_
_entity_poly.entity_id
_entity_poly.type
_entity_poly.pdbx_seq_one_letter_code
_entity_poly.pdbx_strand_id
1 'polypeptide(L)'
;MDALVGLLFVLAVETGFTPLAAEDRLRVAAPAHCGPSVPSLRAISRMPRAWRQRRPAGPHYLVDFALGTTAEAAVRLAGVVCGGVLIANMLTADATFSIGLVAEDYVGRGGALHKLGPLSRAFKDAVAVPARAAVLNARCVCNASLLGLPVDLQLLLARTLAAGELRDLLHLGLTCRCLAAVLDDPVTWRLVARRHHPTLYKQLEGQEQVDWKDRVRREREKLASAARRQRRRSPPPTPPPPPQPPPPPFRPFLPFPPPRPMPRPWYPDDDDLFL
;
A
#
# COMPACT_ATOMS: atom_id res chain seq x y z
N MET A 1 -17.62 22.85 -10.44
CA MET A 1 -16.19 23.20 -10.35
C MET A 1 -15.85 23.93 -9.07
N ASP A 2 -16.46 25.10 -8.80
CA ASP A 2 -16.15 25.90 -7.59
C ASP A 2 -16.26 25.10 -6.28
N ALA A 3 -17.34 24.32 -6.09
CA ALA A 3 -17.53 23.48 -4.92
C ALA A 3 -16.43 22.40 -4.77
N LEU A 4 -15.98 21.83 -5.89
CA LEU A 4 -14.91 20.83 -5.90
C LEU A 4 -13.59 21.46 -5.45
N VAL A 5 -13.24 22.63 -5.98
CA VAL A 5 -12.04 23.37 -5.58
C VAL A 5 -12.09 23.80 -4.11
N GLY A 6 -13.26 24.24 -3.63
CA GLY A 6 -13.47 24.55 -2.21
C GLY A 6 -13.23 23.33 -1.31
N LEU A 7 -13.64 22.14 -1.75
CA LEU A 7 -13.34 20.91 -1.03
C LEU A 7 -11.84 20.58 -1.07
N LEU A 8 -11.17 20.69 -2.23
CA LEU A 8 -9.72 20.47 -2.32
C LEU A 8 -8.92 21.42 -1.41
N PHE A 9 -9.38 22.67 -1.27
CA PHE A 9 -8.83 23.62 -0.30
C PHE A 9 -8.93 23.10 1.13
N VAL A 10 -10.13 22.66 1.55
CA VAL A 10 -10.33 22.11 2.90
C VAL A 10 -9.46 20.87 3.13
N LEU A 11 -9.37 19.99 2.14
CA LEU A 11 -8.53 18.79 2.22
C LEU A 11 -7.04 19.13 2.34
N ALA A 12 -6.55 20.16 1.64
CA ALA A 12 -5.19 20.64 1.81
C ALA A 12 -4.96 21.15 3.25
N VAL A 13 -5.89 21.95 3.77
CA VAL A 13 -5.82 22.42 5.17
C VAL A 13 -5.78 21.26 6.16
N GLU A 14 -6.65 20.26 5.98
CA GLU A 14 -6.70 19.06 6.81
C GLU A 14 -5.37 18.29 6.81
N THR A 15 -4.63 18.32 5.70
CA THR A 15 -3.30 17.69 5.61
C THR A 15 -2.17 18.50 6.26
N GLY A 16 -2.47 19.66 6.84
CA GLY A 16 -1.53 20.51 7.59
C GLY A 16 -1.02 21.73 6.83
N PHE A 17 -1.59 22.05 5.68
CA PHE A 17 -1.28 23.29 4.96
C PHE A 17 -2.03 24.48 5.56
N THR A 18 -1.36 25.61 5.71
CA THR A 18 -1.97 26.87 6.15
C THR A 18 -2.17 27.77 4.94
N PRO A 19 -3.39 28.23 4.63
CA PRO A 19 -3.61 29.09 3.47
C PRO A 19 -2.92 30.44 3.67
N LEU A 20 -2.20 30.90 2.65
CA LEU A 20 -1.59 32.23 2.63
C LEU A 20 -2.58 33.22 2.04
N ALA A 21 -3.01 34.21 2.83
CA ALA A 21 -3.72 35.34 2.26
C ALA A 21 -2.76 36.12 1.35
N ALA A 22 -3.25 36.67 0.24
CA ALA A 22 -2.45 37.50 -0.66
C ALA A 22 -1.80 38.69 0.08
N GLU A 23 -2.46 39.19 1.12
CA GLU A 23 -2.02 40.30 1.98
C GLU A 23 -1.00 39.85 3.06
N ASP A 24 -0.98 38.56 3.43
CA ASP A 24 -0.15 38.02 4.53
C ASP A 24 1.25 37.59 4.09
N ARG A 25 1.57 37.59 2.79
CA ARG A 25 2.93 37.30 2.29
C ARG A 25 4.01 38.20 2.90
N LEU A 26 3.62 39.36 3.42
CA LEU A 26 4.52 40.36 4.00
C LEU A 26 4.60 40.30 5.54
N ARG A 27 3.83 39.43 6.22
CA ARG A 27 3.67 39.48 7.69
C ARG A 27 3.85 38.14 8.40
N VAL A 28 4.56 37.18 7.80
CA VAL A 28 4.92 35.94 8.52
C VAL A 28 6.13 36.22 9.43
N ALA A 29 5.90 37.04 10.45
CA ALA A 29 6.80 37.12 11.60
C ALA A 29 6.63 35.85 12.43
N ALA A 30 7.73 35.21 12.78
CA ALA A 30 7.74 33.94 13.53
C ALA A 30 6.89 34.07 14.80
N PRO A 31 5.78 33.34 14.94
CA PRO A 31 5.04 33.34 16.19
C PRO A 31 5.88 32.61 17.24
N ALA A 32 6.28 33.32 18.28
CA ALA A 32 7.09 32.79 19.38
C ALA A 32 6.35 31.72 20.22
N HIS A 33 5.10 31.38 19.92
CA HIS A 33 4.24 30.53 20.77
C HIS A 33 3.54 29.47 19.90
N CYS A 34 3.80 28.19 20.21
CA CYS A 34 3.22 27.00 19.57
C CYS A 34 1.74 26.77 19.96
N GLY A 35 0.90 27.79 19.85
CA GLY A 35 -0.55 27.69 20.06
C GLY A 35 -1.33 27.87 18.74
N PRO A 36 -2.53 27.28 18.62
CA PRO A 36 -3.42 27.59 17.49
C PRO A 36 -3.78 29.08 17.54
N SER A 37 -3.24 29.86 16.60
CA SER A 37 -3.53 31.29 16.55
C SER A 37 -4.96 31.50 16.02
N VAL A 38 -5.74 32.37 16.67
CA VAL A 38 -7.07 32.80 16.19
C VAL A 38 -7.04 33.28 14.71
N PRO A 39 -6.00 34.00 14.25
CA PRO A 39 -5.83 34.31 12.82
C PRO A 39 -5.81 33.08 11.91
N SER A 40 -5.14 31.99 12.32
CA SER A 40 -5.10 30.74 11.54
C SER A 40 -6.48 30.11 11.38
N LEU A 41 -7.31 30.12 12.43
CA LEU A 41 -8.69 29.61 12.33
C LEU A 41 -9.57 30.45 11.40
N ARG A 42 -9.40 31.79 11.41
CA ARG A 42 -10.11 32.68 10.47
C ARG A 42 -9.68 32.43 9.03
N ALA A 43 -8.39 32.23 8.79
CA ALA A 43 -7.87 31.94 7.45
C ALA A 43 -8.45 30.65 6.86
N ILE A 44 -8.81 29.67 7.69
CA ILE A 44 -9.43 28.41 7.25
C ILE A 44 -10.91 28.58 6.90
N SER A 45 -11.59 29.56 7.51
CA SER A 45 -13.04 29.75 7.32
C SER A 45 -13.44 30.42 6.00
N ARG A 46 -12.48 30.94 5.22
CA ARG A 46 -12.77 31.69 3.98
C ARG A 46 -11.75 31.36 2.89
N MET A 47 -12.23 31.18 1.66
CA MET A 47 -11.35 31.09 0.50
C MET A 47 -10.57 32.40 0.31
N PRO A 48 -9.26 32.36 -0.01
CA PRO A 48 -8.46 33.57 -0.23
C PRO A 48 -9.02 34.45 -1.35
N ARG A 49 -8.79 35.76 -1.27
CA ARG A 49 -9.13 36.67 -2.38
C ARG A 49 -8.39 36.26 -3.64
N ALA A 50 -9.02 36.42 -4.80
CA ALA A 50 -8.48 36.01 -6.10
C ALA A 50 -8.17 34.51 -6.27
N TRP A 51 -8.73 33.64 -5.41
CA TRP A 51 -8.62 32.18 -5.57
C TRP A 51 -9.16 31.67 -6.91
N ARG A 52 -10.06 32.44 -7.53
CA ARG A 52 -10.64 32.18 -8.84
C ARG A 52 -10.29 33.35 -9.77
N GLN A 53 -9.56 33.04 -10.84
CA GLN A 53 -9.21 33.96 -11.91
C GLN A 53 -10.02 33.61 -13.16
N ARG A 54 -10.63 34.62 -13.79
CA ARG A 54 -11.28 34.45 -15.08
C ARG A 54 -10.24 34.70 -16.18
N ARG A 55 -9.94 33.69 -16.98
CA ARG A 55 -9.10 33.81 -18.18
C ARG A 55 -9.91 33.49 -19.44
N PRO A 56 -9.45 33.93 -20.62
CA PRO A 56 -10.12 33.61 -21.89
C PRO A 56 -10.25 32.10 -22.13
N ALA A 57 -9.26 31.32 -21.68
CA ALA A 57 -9.23 29.87 -21.81
C ALA A 57 -10.10 29.12 -20.79
N GLY A 58 -10.74 29.83 -19.84
CA GLY A 58 -11.56 29.25 -18.79
C GLY A 58 -11.24 29.76 -17.39
N PRO A 59 -11.93 29.25 -16.35
CA PRO A 59 -11.61 29.56 -14.97
C PRO A 59 -10.31 28.87 -14.53
N HIS A 60 -9.40 29.65 -13.94
CA HIS A 60 -8.21 29.14 -13.27
C HIS A 60 -8.35 29.35 -11.77
N TYR A 61 -7.97 28.36 -11.00
CA TYR A 61 -8.02 28.41 -9.55
C TYR A 61 -6.60 28.42 -9.01
N LEU A 62 -6.25 29.37 -8.14
CA LEU A 62 -4.92 29.47 -7.55
C LEU A 62 -5.06 29.73 -6.06
N VAL A 63 -4.52 28.84 -5.24
CA VAL A 63 -4.45 29.04 -3.80
C VAL A 63 -3.03 28.77 -3.34
N ASP A 64 -2.46 29.74 -2.63
CA ASP A 64 -1.15 29.59 -2.01
C ASP A 64 -1.31 29.10 -0.57
N PHE A 65 -0.41 28.21 -0.17
CA PHE A 65 -0.34 27.61 1.14
C PHE A 65 1.09 27.72 1.67
N ALA A 66 1.25 27.66 2.99
CA ALA A 66 2.51 27.41 3.67
C ALA A 66 2.40 26.11 4.46
N LEU A 67 3.52 25.40 4.60
CA LEU A 67 3.60 24.25 5.48
C LEU A 67 4.32 24.62 6.79
N GLY A 68 3.58 24.63 7.91
CA GLY A 68 4.08 25.03 9.23
C GLY A 68 4.05 26.54 9.47
N THR A 69 4.96 27.04 10.31
CA THR A 69 5.03 28.46 10.72
C THR A 69 5.87 29.33 9.79
N THR A 70 6.55 28.76 8.81
CA THR A 70 7.51 29.48 7.96
C THR A 70 6.98 29.66 6.54
N ALA A 71 6.94 30.91 6.07
CA ALA A 71 6.49 31.28 4.74
C ALA A 71 7.33 30.70 3.60
N GLU A 72 8.58 30.33 3.89
CA GLU A 72 9.53 29.79 2.92
C GLU A 72 9.10 28.42 2.35
N ALA A 73 8.14 27.73 2.98
CA ALA A 73 7.55 26.48 2.49
C ALA A 73 6.26 26.76 1.71
N ALA A 74 6.32 27.72 0.80
CA ALA A 74 5.18 28.07 -0.03
C ALA A 74 4.86 26.94 -1.01
N VAL A 75 3.61 26.50 -1.03
CA VAL A 75 3.07 25.52 -1.96
C VAL A 75 1.84 26.11 -2.63
N ARG A 76 1.70 25.91 -3.94
CA ARG A 76 0.56 26.44 -4.68
C ARG A 76 -0.33 25.33 -5.20
N LEU A 77 -1.61 25.36 -4.84
CA LEU A 77 -2.65 24.57 -5.50
C LEU A 77 -3.16 25.35 -6.71
N ALA A 78 -2.93 24.81 -7.89
CA ALA A 78 -3.43 25.32 -9.16
C ALA A 78 -4.48 24.35 -9.73
N GLY A 79 -5.70 24.85 -9.98
CA GLY A 79 -6.77 24.11 -10.65
C GLY A 79 -7.01 24.69 -12.05
N VAL A 80 -6.94 23.85 -13.07
CA VAL A 80 -7.27 24.21 -14.45
C VAL A 80 -8.44 23.35 -14.92
N VAL A 81 -9.46 23.98 -15.48
CA VAL A 81 -10.64 23.28 -16.01
C VAL A 81 -10.43 22.98 -17.49
N CYS A 82 -10.40 21.68 -17.81
CA CYS A 82 -10.31 21.18 -19.17
C CYS A 82 -11.59 20.40 -19.49
N GLY A 83 -12.59 21.09 -20.04
CA GLY A 83 -13.93 20.53 -20.25
C GLY A 83 -14.61 20.18 -18.93
N GLY A 84 -15.04 18.92 -18.78
CA GLY A 84 -15.66 18.40 -17.54
C GLY A 84 -14.66 17.95 -16.47
N VAL A 85 -13.34 18.06 -16.72
CA VAL A 85 -12.28 17.59 -15.84
C VAL A 85 -11.57 18.77 -15.18
N LEU A 86 -11.43 18.73 -13.85
CA LEU A 86 -10.55 19.62 -13.10
C LEU A 86 -9.19 18.95 -12.96
N ILE A 87 -8.15 19.57 -13.54
CA ILE A 87 -6.76 19.19 -13.31
C ILE A 87 -6.26 19.99 -12.11
N ALA A 88 -6.07 19.32 -10.98
CA ALA A 88 -5.57 19.91 -9.75
C ALA A 88 -4.08 19.57 -9.56
N ASN A 89 -3.26 20.61 -9.54
CA ASN A 89 -1.81 20.51 -9.42
C ASN A 89 -1.36 21.18 -8.13
N MET A 90 -0.53 20.51 -7.35
CA MET A 90 0.16 21.12 -6.21
C MET A 90 1.63 21.29 -6.56
N LEU A 91 2.04 22.56 -6.60
CA LEU A 91 3.36 23.02 -7.03
C LEU A 91 4.20 23.31 -5.79
N THR A 92 5.31 22.60 -5.65
CA THR A 92 6.37 22.91 -4.68
C THR A 92 7.55 23.55 -5.41
N ALA A 93 8.63 23.89 -4.71
CA ALA A 93 9.85 24.42 -5.34
C ALA A 93 10.48 23.42 -6.34
N ASP A 94 10.48 22.14 -5.98
CA ASP A 94 11.24 21.11 -6.71
C ASP A 94 10.37 20.10 -7.46
N ALA A 95 9.06 20.08 -7.21
CA ALA A 95 8.17 19.05 -7.73
C ALA A 95 6.76 19.56 -8.01
N THR A 96 6.07 18.82 -8.89
CA THR A 96 4.66 19.04 -9.21
C THR A 96 3.89 17.75 -9.09
N PHE A 97 2.80 17.77 -8.33
CA PHE A 97 1.93 16.63 -8.10
C PHE A 97 0.55 16.93 -8.68
N SER A 98 0.01 16.04 -9.49
CA SER A 98 -1.16 16.34 -10.33
C SER A 98 -2.21 15.23 -10.23
N ILE A 99 -3.48 15.61 -10.25
CA ILE A 99 -4.62 14.68 -10.37
C ILE A 99 -5.69 15.26 -11.30
N GLY A 100 -6.28 14.41 -12.14
CA GLY A 100 -7.46 14.75 -12.94
C GLY A 100 -8.73 14.26 -12.25
N LEU A 101 -9.69 15.16 -12.05
CA LEU A 101 -10.96 14.87 -11.38
C LEU A 101 -12.13 15.20 -12.32
N VAL A 102 -12.92 14.19 -12.69
CA VAL A 102 -14.15 14.39 -13.47
C VAL A 102 -15.20 15.01 -12.54
N ALA A 103 -15.70 16.20 -12.84
CA ALA A 103 -16.56 16.92 -11.92
C ALA A 103 -17.90 16.23 -11.67
N GLU A 104 -18.46 15.56 -12.68
CA GLU A 104 -19.73 14.84 -12.59
C GLU A 104 -19.70 13.69 -11.58
N ASP A 105 -18.52 13.11 -11.33
CA ASP A 105 -18.35 12.01 -10.38
C ASP A 105 -18.47 12.45 -8.91
N TYR A 106 -18.31 13.74 -8.63
CA TYR A 106 -18.19 14.30 -7.29
C TYR A 106 -19.15 15.47 -7.01
N VAL A 107 -19.64 16.15 -8.05
CA VAL A 107 -20.52 17.32 -7.94
C VAL A 107 -21.84 17.01 -8.63
N GLY A 108 -22.90 16.88 -7.84
CA GLY A 108 -24.27 16.67 -8.31
C GLY A 108 -24.94 17.97 -8.78
N ARG A 109 -26.20 17.85 -9.19
CA ARG A 109 -27.05 19.00 -9.54
C ARG A 109 -27.15 19.95 -8.34
N GLY A 110 -27.07 21.26 -8.60
CA GLY A 110 -27.08 22.29 -7.55
C GLY A 110 -25.76 22.43 -6.78
N GLY A 111 -24.68 21.74 -7.18
CA GLY A 111 -23.36 21.88 -6.54
C GLY A 111 -23.16 21.01 -5.31
N ALA A 112 -24.08 20.10 -5.01
CA ALA A 112 -23.98 19.16 -3.90
C ALA A 112 -22.78 18.20 -4.10
N LEU A 113 -21.91 18.10 -3.10
CA LEU A 113 -20.75 17.21 -3.14
C LEU A 113 -21.15 15.79 -2.71
N HIS A 114 -20.64 14.79 -3.41
CA HIS A 114 -20.83 13.37 -3.10
C HIS A 114 -19.53 12.59 -3.29
N LYS A 115 -19.50 11.32 -2.83
CA LYS A 115 -18.29 10.46 -2.82
C LYS A 115 -17.06 11.15 -2.16
N LEU A 116 -17.30 11.86 -1.05
CA LEU A 116 -16.26 12.62 -0.34
C LEU A 116 -15.08 11.76 0.13
N GLY A 117 -15.34 10.54 0.61
CA GLY A 117 -14.30 9.61 1.07
C GLY A 117 -13.33 9.21 -0.05
N PRO A 118 -13.82 8.64 -1.17
CA PRO A 118 -12.99 8.35 -2.33
C PRO A 118 -12.22 9.55 -2.87
N LEU A 119 -12.87 10.73 -2.95
CA LEU A 119 -12.23 11.96 -3.41
C LEU A 119 -11.10 12.41 -2.46
N SER A 120 -11.36 12.42 -1.15
CA SER A 120 -10.40 12.78 -0.12
C SER A 120 -9.16 11.89 -0.20
N ARG A 121 -9.36 10.57 -0.32
CA ARG A 121 -8.27 9.60 -0.49
C ARG A 121 -7.49 9.86 -1.77
N ALA A 122 -8.16 9.96 -2.91
CA ALA A 122 -7.50 10.17 -4.20
C ALA A 122 -6.66 11.46 -4.22
N PHE A 123 -7.20 12.56 -3.72
CA PHE A 123 -6.47 13.84 -3.65
C PHE A 123 -5.30 13.80 -2.66
N LYS A 124 -5.51 13.24 -1.46
CA LYS A 124 -4.45 13.14 -0.45
C LYS A 124 -3.29 12.26 -0.91
N ASP A 125 -3.60 11.09 -1.46
CA ASP A 125 -2.61 10.09 -1.88
C ASP A 125 -1.80 10.58 -3.10
N ALA A 126 -2.46 11.21 -4.09
CA ALA A 126 -1.80 11.63 -5.32
C ALA A 126 -1.13 13.01 -5.23
N VAL A 127 -1.65 13.91 -4.38
CA VAL A 127 -1.27 15.34 -4.43
C VAL A 127 -0.84 15.87 -3.07
N ALA A 128 -1.75 15.92 -2.09
CA ALA A 128 -1.49 16.70 -0.86
C ALA A 128 -0.38 16.08 0.01
N VAL A 129 -0.39 14.77 0.23
CA VAL A 129 0.63 14.08 1.05
C VAL A 129 1.99 14.06 0.34
N PRO A 130 2.11 13.73 -0.95
CA PRO A 130 3.37 13.85 -1.68
C PRO A 130 3.95 15.27 -1.68
N ALA A 131 3.11 16.30 -1.88
CA ALA A 131 3.55 17.69 -1.83
C ALA A 131 4.06 18.07 -0.43
N ARG A 132 3.33 17.68 0.62
CA ARG A 132 3.77 17.89 2.00
C ARG A 132 5.11 17.19 2.26
N ALA A 133 5.25 15.96 1.79
CA ALA A 133 6.49 15.20 1.95
C ALA A 133 7.66 15.86 1.25
N ALA A 134 7.48 16.32 0.00
CA ALA A 134 8.53 17.01 -0.76
C ALA A 134 9.04 18.26 -0.03
N VAL A 135 8.13 19.08 0.51
CA VAL A 135 8.47 20.30 1.25
C VAL A 135 9.22 20.00 2.54
N LEU A 136 8.82 18.96 3.29
CA LEU A 136 9.51 18.56 4.52
C LEU A 136 10.89 17.97 4.22
N ASN A 137 11.00 17.17 3.16
CA ASN A 137 12.26 16.56 2.74
C ASN A 137 13.28 17.60 2.30
N ALA A 138 12.87 18.62 1.54
CA ALA A 138 13.73 19.74 1.16
C ALA A 138 14.29 20.51 2.36
N ARG A 139 13.66 20.35 3.53
CA ARG A 139 14.05 20.98 4.80
C ARG A 139 14.69 20.01 5.79
N CYS A 140 14.97 18.78 5.37
CA CYS A 140 15.48 17.72 6.24
C CYS A 140 14.61 17.48 7.49
N VAL A 141 13.30 17.77 7.41
CA VAL A 141 12.35 17.51 8.49
C VAL A 141 11.75 16.14 8.28
N CYS A 142 12.02 15.21 9.19
CA CYS A 142 11.41 13.88 9.15
C CYS A 142 9.89 13.99 9.21
N ASN A 143 9.21 13.39 8.24
CA ASN A 143 7.76 13.29 8.25
C ASN A 143 7.30 11.90 8.70
N ALA A 144 6.02 11.76 9.04
CA ALA A 144 5.44 10.48 9.44
C ALA A 144 5.25 9.49 8.26
N SER A 145 5.72 9.84 7.05
CA SER A 145 5.65 8.98 5.88
C SER A 145 6.99 8.27 5.70
N LEU A 146 6.94 7.01 5.30
CA LEU A 146 8.14 6.26 4.95
C LEU A 146 8.95 6.96 3.83
N LEU A 147 8.25 7.65 2.92
CA LEU A 147 8.87 8.38 1.80
C LEU A 147 9.57 9.67 2.21
N GLY A 148 9.29 10.21 3.40
CA GLY A 148 10.01 11.39 3.90
C GLY A 148 10.96 11.12 5.04
N LEU A 149 11.34 9.86 5.22
CA LEU A 149 12.57 9.55 5.92
C LEU A 149 13.77 9.92 5.04
N PRO A 150 14.89 10.39 5.61
CA PRO A 150 16.17 10.45 4.92
C PRO A 150 16.51 9.12 4.26
N VAL A 151 17.18 9.16 3.10
CA VAL A 151 17.54 7.96 2.32
C VAL A 151 18.29 6.92 3.17
N ASP A 152 19.13 7.37 4.10
CA ASP A 152 19.86 6.49 5.02
C ASP A 152 18.92 5.68 5.92
N LEU A 153 17.84 6.28 6.42
CA LEU A 153 16.85 5.59 7.24
C LEU A 153 15.98 4.67 6.39
N GLN A 154 15.66 5.05 5.14
CA GLN A 154 14.95 4.16 4.22
C GLN A 154 15.80 2.91 3.90
N LEU A 155 17.09 3.09 3.66
CA LEU A 155 18.04 1.99 3.46
C LEU A 155 18.22 1.14 4.73
N LEU A 156 18.26 1.76 5.91
CA LEU A 156 18.30 1.03 7.18
C LEU A 156 17.07 0.14 7.37
N LEU A 157 15.88 0.66 7.07
CA LEU A 157 14.63 -0.11 7.10
C LEU A 157 14.65 -1.24 6.07
N ALA A 158 15.08 -0.95 4.84
CA ALA A 158 15.27 -1.96 3.80
C ALA A 158 16.23 -3.07 4.24
N ARG A 159 17.36 -2.75 4.87
CA ARG A 159 18.33 -3.72 5.38
C ARG A 159 17.78 -4.52 6.55
N THR A 160 16.96 -3.91 7.40
CA THR A 160 16.26 -4.58 8.49
C THR A 160 15.25 -5.59 7.96
N LEU A 161 14.47 -5.22 6.93
CA LEU A 161 13.54 -6.12 6.24
C LEU A 161 14.28 -7.21 5.44
N ALA A 162 15.41 -6.89 4.83
CA ALA A 162 16.27 -7.86 4.15
C ALA A 162 16.81 -8.92 5.12
N ALA A 163 17.07 -8.52 6.37
CA ALA A 163 17.37 -9.42 7.47
C ALA A 163 16.12 -10.20 7.93
N GLY A 164 14.90 -9.76 7.70
CA GLY A 164 13.69 -10.54 7.98
C GLY A 164 13.36 -11.53 6.85
N GLU A 165 12.12 -11.47 6.38
CA GLU A 165 11.66 -12.20 5.21
C GLU A 165 11.91 -11.41 3.92
N LEU A 166 12.52 -12.05 2.93
CA LEU A 166 12.72 -11.44 1.60
C LEU A 166 11.40 -10.99 0.95
N ARG A 167 10.28 -11.64 1.29
CA ARG A 167 8.96 -11.29 0.75
C ARG A 167 8.56 -9.86 1.10
N ASP A 168 8.80 -9.43 2.33
CA ASP A 168 8.40 -8.11 2.81
C ASP A 168 9.20 -7.00 2.13
N LEU A 169 10.50 -7.23 1.92
CA LEU A 169 11.35 -6.33 1.15
C LEU A 169 10.83 -6.13 -0.28
N LEU A 170 10.42 -7.22 -0.93
CA LEU A 170 9.89 -7.16 -2.30
C LEU A 170 8.53 -6.47 -2.34
N HIS A 171 7.64 -6.78 -1.40
CA HIS A 171 6.36 -6.10 -1.27
C HIS A 171 6.56 -4.60 -1.06
N LEU A 172 7.54 -4.19 -0.25
CA LEU A 172 7.88 -2.79 -0.05
C LEU A 172 8.23 -2.10 -1.39
N GLY A 173 9.06 -2.72 -2.22
CA GLY A 173 9.41 -2.21 -3.54
C GLY A 173 8.22 -2.11 -4.50
N LEU A 174 7.20 -2.95 -4.33
CA LEU A 174 5.97 -2.89 -5.14
C LEU A 174 5.03 -1.76 -4.73
N THR A 175 5.18 -1.19 -3.53
CA THR A 175 4.27 -0.12 -3.05
C THR A 175 4.49 1.21 -3.75
N CYS A 176 5.75 1.58 -4.05
CA CYS A 176 6.08 2.89 -4.61
C CYS A 176 7.39 2.84 -5.42
N ARG A 177 7.41 3.57 -6.55
CA ARG A 177 8.60 3.70 -7.41
C ARG A 177 9.80 4.31 -6.69
N CYS A 178 9.59 5.25 -5.78
CA CYS A 178 10.68 5.86 -5.01
C CYS A 178 11.35 4.83 -4.08
N LEU A 179 10.56 4.00 -3.39
CA LEU A 179 11.09 2.93 -2.55
C LEU A 179 11.75 1.85 -3.41
N ALA A 180 11.18 1.52 -4.57
CA ALA A 180 11.81 0.61 -5.52
C ALA A 180 13.22 1.08 -5.92
N ALA A 181 13.40 2.38 -6.17
CA ALA A 181 14.71 2.96 -6.49
C ALA A 181 15.69 2.89 -5.30
N VAL A 182 15.22 3.13 -4.08
CA VAL A 182 16.05 2.98 -2.87
C VAL A 182 16.45 1.52 -2.64
N LEU A 183 15.56 0.59 -2.95
CA LEU A 183 15.85 -0.85 -2.88
C LEU A 183 16.84 -1.31 -3.94
N ASP A 184 17.21 -0.50 -4.93
CA ASP A 184 18.24 -0.84 -5.92
C ASP A 184 19.68 -0.70 -5.38
N ASP A 185 19.84 -0.40 -4.10
CA ASP A 185 21.14 -0.38 -3.41
C ASP A 185 21.85 -1.74 -3.48
N PRO A 186 23.04 -1.82 -4.11
CA PRO A 186 23.78 -3.07 -4.26
C PRO A 186 24.20 -3.68 -2.93
N VAL A 187 24.46 -2.85 -1.90
CA VAL A 187 24.83 -3.32 -0.57
C VAL A 187 23.68 -4.08 0.08
N THR A 188 22.46 -3.57 -0.06
CA THR A 188 21.24 -4.23 0.43
C THR A 188 21.02 -5.58 -0.25
N TRP A 189 21.18 -5.67 -1.58
CA TRP A 189 21.04 -6.96 -2.28
C TRP A 189 22.17 -7.95 -1.96
N ARG A 190 23.39 -7.47 -1.70
CA ARG A 190 24.49 -8.31 -1.22
C ARG A 190 24.16 -8.94 0.14
N LEU A 191 23.55 -8.17 1.06
CA LEU A 191 23.07 -8.68 2.35
C LEU A 191 21.96 -9.73 2.17
N VAL A 192 21.01 -9.47 1.27
CA VAL A 192 19.95 -10.44 0.91
C VAL A 192 20.57 -11.74 0.40
N ALA A 193 21.51 -11.66 -0.54
CA ALA A 193 22.20 -12.82 -1.09
C ALA A 193 22.93 -13.61 -0.01
N ARG A 194 23.69 -12.94 0.86
CA ARG A 194 24.42 -13.57 1.97
C ARG A 194 23.51 -14.33 2.91
N ARG A 195 22.33 -13.79 3.23
CA ARG A 195 21.41 -14.37 4.21
C ARG A 195 20.52 -15.47 3.62
N HIS A 196 19.86 -15.19 2.49
CA HIS A 196 18.84 -16.07 1.91
C HIS A 196 19.41 -17.07 0.90
N HIS A 197 20.60 -16.80 0.36
CA HIS A 197 21.26 -17.61 -0.66
C HIS A 197 22.77 -17.80 -0.36
N PRO A 198 23.14 -18.41 0.79
CA PRO A 198 24.54 -18.48 1.24
C PRO A 198 25.46 -19.22 0.26
N THR A 199 24.94 -20.21 -0.48
CA THR A 199 25.68 -20.93 -1.51
C THR A 199 26.05 -20.03 -2.69
N LEU A 200 25.08 -19.25 -3.17
CA LEU A 200 25.28 -18.25 -4.24
C LEU A 200 26.25 -17.15 -3.79
N TYR A 201 26.11 -16.69 -2.55
CA TYR A 201 27.02 -15.69 -1.99
C TYR A 201 28.47 -16.19 -1.95
N LYS A 202 28.73 -17.39 -1.43
CA LYS A 202 30.09 -17.98 -1.38
C LYS A 202 30.73 -18.16 -2.77
N GLN A 203 29.94 -18.43 -3.80
CA GLN A 203 30.44 -18.59 -5.17
C GLN A 203 30.87 -17.26 -5.80
N LEU A 204 30.26 -16.16 -5.38
CA LEU A 204 30.45 -14.84 -5.95
C LEU A 204 31.25 -13.91 -5.02
N GLU A 205 31.56 -14.37 -3.80
CA GLU A 205 32.38 -13.65 -2.83
C GLU A 205 33.79 -13.43 -3.41
N GLY A 206 34.17 -12.16 -3.57
CA GLY A 206 35.44 -11.75 -4.19
C GLY A 206 35.28 -11.11 -5.58
N GLN A 207 34.10 -11.19 -6.20
CA GLN A 207 33.81 -10.45 -7.42
C GLN A 207 33.33 -9.02 -7.07
N GLU A 208 34.03 -7.99 -7.57
CA GLU A 208 33.69 -6.59 -7.26
C GLU A 208 32.41 -6.10 -7.95
N GLN A 209 32.17 -6.52 -9.20
CA GLN A 209 31.05 -6.02 -10.01
C GLN A 209 29.99 -7.10 -10.24
N VAL A 210 29.32 -7.49 -9.17
CA VAL A 210 28.19 -8.42 -9.23
C VAL A 210 26.90 -7.65 -9.04
N ASP A 211 26.00 -7.75 -10.02
CA ASP A 211 24.60 -7.38 -9.83
C ASP A 211 23.91 -8.43 -8.93
N TRP A 212 23.99 -8.22 -7.63
CA TRP A 212 23.40 -9.10 -6.62
C TRP A 212 21.88 -9.22 -6.77
N LYS A 213 21.20 -8.17 -7.22
CA LYS A 213 19.75 -8.16 -7.40
C LYS A 213 19.34 -9.15 -8.48
N ASP A 214 20.00 -9.08 -9.64
CA ASP A 214 19.73 -9.97 -10.75
C ASP A 214 20.10 -11.43 -10.44
N ARG A 215 21.21 -11.65 -9.72
CA ARG A 215 21.62 -13.00 -9.30
C ARG A 215 20.62 -13.64 -8.36
N VAL A 216 20.16 -12.91 -7.34
CA VAL A 216 19.11 -13.38 -6.41
C VAL A 216 17.80 -13.63 -7.16
N ARG A 217 17.42 -12.77 -8.11
CA ARG A 217 16.22 -12.96 -8.94
C ARG A 217 16.28 -14.28 -9.73
N ARG A 218 17.38 -14.51 -10.46
CA ARG A 218 17.57 -15.73 -11.26
C ARG A 218 17.57 -16.98 -10.41
N GLU A 219 18.20 -16.95 -9.24
CA GLU A 219 18.22 -18.11 -8.35
C GLU A 219 16.81 -18.45 -7.83
N ARG A 220 16.00 -17.44 -7.52
CA ARG A 220 14.60 -17.64 -7.13
C ARG A 220 13.75 -18.19 -8.27
N GLU A 221 13.94 -17.68 -9.49
CA GLU A 221 13.26 -18.20 -10.68
C GLU A 221 13.62 -19.68 -10.94
N LYS A 222 14.90 -20.03 -10.74
CA LYS A 222 15.39 -21.41 -10.84
C LYS A 222 14.74 -22.31 -9.79
N LEU A 223 14.72 -21.90 -8.52
CA LEU A 223 14.07 -22.64 -7.43
C LEU A 223 12.57 -22.79 -7.66
N ALA A 224 11.88 -21.72 -8.08
CA ALA A 224 10.46 -21.75 -8.40
C ALA A 224 10.17 -22.69 -9.58
N SER A 225 11.02 -22.67 -10.61
CA SER A 225 10.91 -23.56 -11.78
C SER A 225 11.14 -25.03 -11.39
N ALA A 226 12.13 -25.31 -10.53
CA ALA A 226 12.38 -26.65 -10.00
C ALA A 226 11.19 -27.16 -9.18
N ALA A 227 10.63 -26.33 -8.29
CA ALA A 227 9.45 -26.67 -7.51
C ALA A 227 8.22 -26.94 -8.40
N ARG A 228 8.02 -26.15 -9.47
CA ARG A 228 6.96 -26.38 -10.47
C ARG A 228 7.15 -27.71 -11.21
N ARG A 229 8.39 -28.04 -11.61
CA ARG A 229 8.71 -29.34 -12.25
C ARG A 229 8.46 -30.50 -11.29
N GLN A 230 8.84 -30.35 -10.03
CA GLN A 230 8.58 -31.36 -9.01
C GLN A 230 7.08 -31.60 -8.83
N ARG A 231 6.28 -30.53 -8.70
CA ARG A 231 4.81 -30.64 -8.61
C ARG A 231 4.17 -31.31 -9.83
N ARG A 232 4.73 -31.12 -11.03
CA ARG A 232 4.26 -31.78 -12.26
C ARG A 232 4.65 -33.26 -12.33
N ARG A 233 5.72 -33.65 -11.64
CA ARG A 233 6.17 -35.06 -11.54
C ARG A 233 5.51 -35.78 -10.37
N SER A 234 5.07 -35.05 -9.34
CA SER A 234 4.25 -35.60 -8.27
C SER A 234 2.94 -36.13 -8.87
N PRO A 235 2.47 -37.33 -8.47
CA PRO A 235 1.13 -37.76 -8.81
C PRO A 235 0.14 -36.68 -8.32
N PRO A 236 -0.98 -36.47 -9.04
CA PRO A 236 -2.00 -35.52 -8.59
C PRO A 236 -2.41 -35.86 -7.16
N PRO A 237 -2.71 -34.86 -6.31
CA PRO A 237 -3.20 -35.13 -4.97
C PRO A 237 -4.36 -36.10 -5.07
N THR A 238 -4.31 -37.18 -4.30
CA THR A 238 -5.38 -38.17 -4.26
C THR A 238 -6.69 -37.40 -4.03
N PRO A 239 -7.72 -37.60 -4.88
CA PRO A 239 -8.98 -36.90 -4.68
C PRO A 239 -9.44 -37.12 -3.23
N PRO A 240 -10.02 -36.09 -2.59
CA PRO A 240 -10.56 -36.26 -1.25
C PRO A 240 -11.49 -37.48 -1.24
N PRO A 241 -11.46 -38.31 -0.20
CA PRO A 241 -12.38 -39.43 -0.12
C PRO A 241 -13.81 -38.91 -0.31
N PRO A 242 -14.68 -39.66 -1.02
CA PRO A 242 -16.06 -39.26 -1.16
C PRO A 242 -16.65 -38.98 0.23
N PRO A 243 -17.52 -37.96 0.37
CA PRO A 243 -18.15 -37.67 1.65
C PRO A 243 -18.75 -38.97 2.21
N GLN A 244 -18.39 -39.30 3.45
CA GLN A 244 -18.96 -40.47 4.10
C GLN A 244 -20.49 -40.32 4.07
N PRO A 245 -21.23 -41.37 3.66
CA PRO A 245 -22.68 -41.32 3.76
C PRO A 245 -23.06 -41.00 5.21
N PRO A 246 -24.12 -40.21 5.45
CA PRO A 246 -24.58 -39.96 6.81
C PRO A 246 -24.80 -41.31 7.50
N PRO A 247 -24.49 -41.41 8.81
CA PRO A 247 -24.76 -42.62 9.56
C PRO A 247 -26.24 -42.98 9.35
N PRO A 248 -26.55 -44.27 9.12
CA PRO A 248 -27.94 -44.67 8.99
C PRO A 248 -28.72 -44.17 10.22
N PRO A 249 -29.96 -43.69 10.04
CA PRO A 249 -30.78 -43.29 11.16
C PRO A 249 -30.80 -44.42 12.18
N PHE A 250 -30.57 -44.07 13.44
CA PHE A 250 -30.55 -45.01 14.57
C PHE A 250 -31.81 -45.88 14.48
N ARG A 251 -31.66 -47.13 14.04
CA ARG A 251 -32.77 -48.08 14.02
C ARG A 251 -32.90 -48.57 15.47
N PRO A 252 -33.97 -48.23 16.19
CA PRO A 252 -34.22 -48.84 17.49
C PRO A 252 -34.19 -50.36 17.30
N PHE A 253 -33.39 -51.01 18.15
CA PHE A 253 -33.11 -52.44 18.19
C PHE A 253 -34.18 -53.28 17.49
N LEU A 254 -33.85 -53.80 16.30
CA LEU A 254 -34.57 -54.97 15.81
C LEU A 254 -34.33 -56.10 16.81
N PRO A 255 -35.38 -56.81 17.26
CA PRO A 255 -35.20 -57.95 18.15
C PRO A 255 -34.21 -58.92 17.52
N PHE A 256 -33.24 -59.38 18.32
CA PHE A 256 -32.21 -60.31 17.89
C PHE A 256 -32.86 -61.46 17.10
N PRO A 257 -32.33 -61.82 15.93
CA PRO A 257 -32.79 -63.03 15.24
C PRO A 257 -32.62 -64.21 16.19
N PRO A 258 -33.56 -65.17 16.20
CA PRO A 258 -33.45 -66.35 17.05
C PRO A 258 -32.11 -67.05 16.78
N PRO A 259 -31.46 -67.60 17.83
CA PRO A 259 -30.18 -68.26 17.70
C PRO A 259 -30.27 -69.31 16.60
N ARG A 260 -29.35 -69.23 15.62
CA ARG A 260 -29.22 -70.28 14.62
C ARG A 260 -28.95 -71.60 15.36
N PRO A 261 -29.68 -72.68 15.05
CA PRO A 261 -29.36 -73.98 15.63
C PRO A 261 -27.90 -74.30 15.32
N MET A 262 -27.12 -74.59 16.36
CA MET A 262 -25.71 -74.94 16.18
C MET A 262 -25.61 -76.17 15.27
N PRO A 263 -24.69 -76.17 14.29
CA PRO A 263 -24.32 -77.40 13.60
C PRO A 263 -23.89 -78.43 14.64
N ARG A 264 -24.47 -79.64 14.60
CA ARG A 264 -24.06 -80.74 15.48
C ARG A 264 -22.56 -80.98 15.30
N PRO A 265 -21.79 -81.13 16.39
CA PRO A 265 -20.38 -81.49 16.30
C PRO A 265 -20.25 -82.79 15.52
N TRP A 266 -19.44 -82.75 14.46
CA TRP A 266 -18.95 -83.95 13.80
C TRP A 266 -18.01 -84.65 14.79
N TYR A 267 -18.49 -85.70 15.45
CA TYR A 267 -17.62 -86.66 16.13
C TYR A 267 -17.24 -87.72 15.10
N PRO A 268 -15.96 -87.88 14.74
CA PRO A 268 -15.51 -89.07 14.05
C PRO A 268 -15.62 -90.28 15.00
N ASP A 269 -16.08 -91.39 14.45
CA ASP A 269 -16.37 -92.65 15.14
C ASP A 269 -15.11 -93.26 15.81
N ASP A 270 -15.22 -93.58 17.10
CA ASP A 270 -14.25 -94.38 17.86
C ASP A 270 -14.65 -95.86 17.79
N ASP A 271 -14.44 -96.51 16.63
CA ASP A 271 -14.66 -97.97 16.50
C ASP A 271 -13.47 -98.73 15.86
N ASP A 272 -12.28 -98.12 15.70
CA ASP A 272 -11.09 -98.81 15.17
C ASP A 272 -9.89 -98.80 16.13
N LEU A 273 -10.15 -99.07 17.41
CA LEU A 273 -9.09 -99.37 18.39
C LEU A 273 -9.48 -100.58 19.24
N PHE A 274 -9.62 -101.78 18.68
CA PHE A 274 -9.18 -103.03 19.32
C PHE A 274 -9.04 -104.16 18.28
N LEU A 275 -7.89 -104.83 18.35
CA LEU A 275 -7.57 -106.14 17.78
C LEU A 275 -8.57 -107.22 18.22
#